data_AF-A0A946QS28-F1
#
_entry.id   AF-A0A946QS28-F1
#
_cell.length_a   1.000
_cell.length_b   1.000
_cell.length_c   1.000
_cell.angle_alpha   90.00
_cell.angle_beta   90.00
_cell.angle_gamma   90.00
#
_symmetry.space_group_name_H-M   'P 1'
#
loop_
_entity.id
_entity.type
_entity.pdbx_description
1 polymer ?
#
loop_
_entity_poly.entity_id
_entity_poly.type
_entity_poly.pdbx_seq_one_letter_code
_entity_poly.pdbx_strand_id
1 'polypeptide(L)'
;MIFLFLLLIGFLVWGIFYVENLQSKISILGIVALIVAAFTSVLTVSINNKKAQEREYDLHILKEKQKVFEHFYNSYFEMLFNIKKGNKGLTPKAQQEMLLFKKGLMNWGSERIIRKYLEFDTKLIEGQGQTDKFNILKDGDDFVKDLRKELGYKDSNRVNIMSVILTPEARKDLMENGVI
;
A
#
# COMPACT_ATOMS: atom_id res chain seq x y z
N MET A 1 -8.78 -32.71 7.29
CA MET A 1 -8.24 -32.80 5.91
C MET A 1 -7.18 -33.88 5.77
N ILE A 2 -6.13 -33.87 6.59
CA ILE A 2 -5.09 -34.92 6.59
C ILE A 2 -5.70 -36.33 6.71
N PHE A 3 -6.68 -36.51 7.60
CA PHE A 3 -7.39 -37.78 7.77
C PHE A 3 -8.11 -38.28 6.50
N LEU A 4 -8.78 -37.39 5.76
CA LEU A 4 -9.44 -37.73 4.50
C LEU A 4 -8.43 -38.11 3.42
N PHE A 5 -7.32 -37.38 3.34
CA PHE A 5 -6.26 -37.64 2.38
C PHE A 5 -5.59 -39.00 2.65
N LEU A 6 -5.33 -39.30 3.93
CA LEU A 6 -4.84 -40.61 4.37
C LEU A 6 -5.84 -41.74 4.05
N LEU A 7 -7.13 -41.50 4.24
CA LEU A 7 -8.19 -42.46 3.93
C LEU A 7 -8.30 -42.72 2.41
N LEU A 8 -8.20 -41.69 1.57
CA LEU A 8 -8.19 -41.86 0.11
C LEU A 8 -6.94 -42.59 -0.38
N ILE A 9 -5.76 -42.29 0.19
CA ILE A 9 -4.53 -43.04 -0.09
C ILE A 9 -4.69 -44.49 0.34
N GLY A 10 -5.26 -44.74 1.52
CA GLY A 10 -5.57 -46.10 1.98
C GLY A 10 -6.49 -46.86 1.03
N PHE A 11 -7.54 -46.21 0.51
CA PHE A 11 -8.44 -46.80 -0.49
C PHE A 11 -7.76 -47.07 -1.82
N LEU A 12 -6.85 -46.21 -2.27
CA LEU A 12 -6.05 -46.44 -3.48
C LEU A 12 -5.12 -47.65 -3.31
N VAL A 13 -4.38 -47.71 -2.21
CA VAL A 13 -3.47 -48.83 -1.91
C VAL A 13 -4.26 -50.13 -1.81
N TRP A 14 -5.38 -50.13 -1.08
CA TRP A 14 -6.23 -51.31 -0.98
C TRP A 14 -6.80 -51.74 -2.34
N GLY A 15 -7.36 -50.80 -3.11
CA GLY A 15 -7.93 -51.07 -4.43
C GLY A 15 -6.93 -51.58 -5.47
N ILE A 16 -5.68 -51.11 -5.42
CA ILE A 16 -4.64 -51.52 -6.38
C ILE A 16 -4.09 -52.91 -6.02
N PHE A 17 -3.77 -53.15 -4.76
CA PHE A 17 -3.02 -54.33 -4.33
C PHE A 17 -3.88 -55.51 -3.89
N TYR A 18 -5.11 -55.30 -3.38
CA TYR A 18 -5.91 -56.35 -2.75
C TYR A 18 -7.18 -56.73 -3.51
N VAL A 19 -7.59 -55.95 -4.51
CA VAL A 19 -8.70 -56.32 -5.40
C VAL A 19 -8.12 -57.08 -6.58
N GLU A 20 -8.76 -58.17 -7.03
CA GLU A 20 -8.27 -58.94 -8.19
C GLU A 20 -9.10 -58.63 -9.46
N ASN A 21 -10.38 -58.31 -9.29
CA ASN A 21 -11.29 -58.00 -10.39
C ASN A 21 -10.97 -56.62 -11.01
N LEU A 22 -10.60 -56.62 -12.30
CA LEU A 22 -10.25 -55.42 -13.06
C LEU A 22 -11.37 -54.37 -13.08
N GLN A 23 -12.62 -54.79 -13.26
CA GLN A 23 -13.77 -53.89 -13.33
C GLN A 23 -14.02 -53.22 -11.97
N SER A 24 -13.85 -53.95 -10.87
CA SER A 24 -13.90 -53.38 -9.52
C SER A 24 -12.76 -52.40 -9.26
N LYS A 25 -11.53 -52.67 -9.73
CA LYS A 25 -10.40 -51.72 -9.62
C LYS A 25 -10.70 -50.40 -10.33
N ILE A 26 -11.19 -50.48 -11.57
CA ILE A 26 -11.52 -49.29 -12.37
C ILE A 26 -12.59 -48.46 -11.66
N SER A 27 -13.64 -49.10 -11.13
CA SER A 27 -14.68 -48.41 -10.36
C SER A 27 -14.13 -47.71 -9.12
N ILE A 28 -13.26 -48.36 -8.35
CA ILE A 28 -12.64 -47.78 -7.15
C ILE A 28 -11.79 -46.55 -7.50
N LEU A 29 -10.94 -46.67 -8.53
CA LEU A 29 -10.13 -45.55 -9.01
C LEU A 29 -11.00 -44.38 -9.50
N GLY A 30 -12.08 -44.68 -10.22
CA GLY A 30 -13.05 -43.68 -10.68
C GLY A 30 -13.72 -42.93 -9.54
N ILE A 31 -14.14 -43.64 -8.49
CA ILE A 31 -14.75 -43.05 -7.29
C ILE A 31 -13.73 -42.16 -6.56
N VAL A 32 -12.51 -42.64 -6.34
CA VAL A 32 -11.46 -41.83 -5.69
C VAL A 32 -11.16 -40.58 -6.51
N ALA A 33 -11.03 -40.70 -7.83
CA ALA A 33 -10.79 -39.56 -8.71
C ALA A 33 -11.92 -38.52 -8.64
N LEU A 34 -13.17 -38.97 -8.62
CA LEU A 34 -14.35 -38.10 -8.51
C LEU A 34 -14.37 -37.38 -7.16
N ILE A 35 -14.09 -38.09 -6.07
CA ILE A 35 -14.00 -37.50 -4.73
C ILE A 35 -12.87 -36.45 -4.69
N VAL A 36 -11.67 -36.79 -5.17
CA VAL A 36 -10.54 -35.85 -5.22
C VAL A 36 -10.89 -34.61 -6.03
N ALA A 37 -11.52 -34.77 -7.20
CA ALA A 37 -11.94 -33.65 -8.05
C ALA A 37 -13.00 -32.76 -7.37
N ALA A 38 -13.98 -33.35 -6.68
CA ALA A 38 -14.97 -32.60 -5.92
C ALA A 38 -14.31 -31.81 -4.79
N PHE A 39 -13.40 -32.43 -4.05
CA PHE A 39 -12.68 -31.77 -2.95
C PHE A 39 -11.76 -30.66 -3.44
N THR A 40 -10.97 -30.89 -4.49
CA THR A 40 -10.06 -29.86 -5.04
C THR A 40 -10.84 -28.65 -5.55
N SER A 41 -12.02 -28.85 -6.14
CA SER A 41 -12.92 -27.76 -6.54
C SER A 41 -13.34 -26.91 -5.34
N VAL A 42 -13.87 -27.53 -4.29
CA VAL A 42 -14.31 -26.81 -3.07
C VAL A 42 -13.14 -26.08 -2.40
N LEU A 43 -11.98 -26.71 -2.30
CA LEU A 43 -10.78 -26.09 -1.72
C LEU A 43 -10.30 -24.89 -2.54
N THR A 44 -10.30 -25.01 -3.86
CA THR A 44 -9.89 -23.93 -4.75
C THR A 44 -10.82 -22.72 -4.58
N VAL A 45 -12.13 -22.94 -4.57
CA VAL A 45 -13.12 -21.88 -4.35
C VAL A 45 -12.97 -21.27 -2.96
N SER A 46 -12.79 -22.08 -1.92
CA SER A 46 -12.63 -21.61 -0.54
C SER A 46 -11.38 -20.74 -0.36
N ILE A 47 -10.23 -21.18 -0.87
CA ILE A 47 -8.97 -20.42 -0.82
C ILE A 47 -9.11 -19.12 -1.62
N ASN A 48 -9.70 -19.17 -2.81
CA ASN A 48 -9.92 -17.98 -3.63
C ASN A 48 -10.85 -16.98 -2.95
N ASN A 49 -11.93 -17.45 -2.31
CA ASN A 49 -12.85 -16.59 -1.60
C ASN A 49 -12.19 -15.92 -0.39
N LYS A 50 -11.39 -16.67 0.39
CA LYS A 50 -10.63 -16.11 1.52
C LYS A 50 -9.63 -15.05 1.06
N LYS A 51 -8.85 -15.34 0.00
CA LYS A 51 -7.91 -14.37 -0.59
C LYS A 51 -8.63 -13.15 -1.16
N ALA A 52 -9.82 -13.33 -1.74
CA ALA A 52 -10.62 -12.22 -2.23
C ALA A 52 -11.09 -11.32 -1.09
N GLN A 53 -11.54 -11.89 0.02
CA GLN A 53 -11.96 -11.16 1.21
C GLN A 53 -10.78 -10.41 1.87
N GLU A 54 -9.61 -11.05 2.00
CA GLU A 54 -8.39 -10.38 2.49
C GLU A 54 -8.02 -9.20 1.60
N ARG A 55 -8.05 -9.39 0.27
CA ARG A 55 -7.76 -8.31 -0.69
C ARG A 55 -8.78 -7.18 -0.61
N GLU A 56 -10.06 -7.48 -0.42
CA GLU A 56 -11.10 -6.48 -0.25
C GLU A 56 -10.84 -5.65 1.02
N TYR A 57 -10.52 -6.29 2.13
CA TYR A 57 -10.14 -5.62 3.38
C TYR A 57 -8.91 -4.71 3.20
N ASP A 58 -7.85 -5.21 2.57
CA ASP A 58 -6.64 -4.42 2.27
C ASP A 58 -6.96 -3.22 1.38
N LEU A 59 -7.84 -3.38 0.39
CA LEU A 59 -8.31 -2.29 -0.46
C LEU A 59 -9.12 -1.25 0.32
N HIS A 60 -9.93 -1.66 1.28
CA HIS A 60 -10.66 -0.73 2.15
C HIS A 60 -9.71 0.10 3.01
N ILE A 61 -8.71 -0.53 3.64
CA ILE A 61 -7.69 0.19 4.41
C ILE A 61 -6.93 1.16 3.49
N LEU A 62 -6.53 0.70 2.30
CA LEU A 62 -5.79 1.52 1.36
C LEU A 62 -6.58 2.76 0.94
N LYS A 63 -7.89 2.61 0.70
CA LYS A 63 -8.81 3.73 0.39
C LYS A 63 -8.89 4.72 1.54
N GLU A 64 -8.98 4.26 2.79
CA GLU A 64 -9.00 5.16 3.95
C GLU A 64 -7.66 5.90 4.11
N LYS A 65 -6.52 5.21 3.93
CA LYS A 65 -5.20 5.85 3.90
C LYS A 65 -5.10 6.92 2.81
N GLN A 66 -5.61 6.64 1.60
CA GLN A 66 -5.63 7.61 0.50
C GLN A 66 -6.39 8.88 0.87
N LYS A 67 -7.59 8.76 1.46
CA LYS A 67 -8.37 9.91 1.94
C LYS A 67 -7.62 10.72 2.99
N VAL A 68 -6.95 10.04 3.93
CA VAL A 68 -6.12 10.72 4.93
C VAL A 68 -4.99 11.51 4.25
N PHE A 69 -4.29 10.91 3.29
CA PHE A 69 -3.17 11.56 2.61
C PHE A 69 -3.61 12.68 1.68
N GLU A 70 -4.83 12.64 1.14
CA GLU A 70 -5.44 13.75 0.40
C GLU A 70 -5.46 15.04 1.23
N HIS A 71 -5.82 14.95 2.52
CA HIS A 71 -5.79 16.10 3.42
C HIS A 71 -4.39 16.71 3.57
N PHE A 72 -3.35 15.88 3.61
CA PHE A 72 -1.97 16.36 3.61
C PHE A 72 -1.66 17.12 2.31
N TYR A 73 -1.97 16.54 1.15
CA TYR A 73 -1.71 17.19 -0.14
C TYR A 73 -2.48 18.51 -0.26
N ASN A 74 -3.75 18.55 0.13
CA ASN A 74 -4.56 19.77 0.11
C ASN A 74 -3.92 20.89 0.95
N SER A 75 -3.52 20.57 2.19
CA SER A 75 -2.85 21.53 3.06
C SER A 75 -1.50 21.99 2.50
N TYR A 76 -0.69 21.04 2.03
CA TYR A 76 0.66 21.30 1.58
C TYR A 76 0.70 22.11 0.27
N PHE A 77 -0.18 21.82 -0.68
CA PHE A 77 -0.31 22.61 -1.92
C PHE A 77 -0.82 24.03 -1.64
N GLU A 78 -1.80 24.19 -0.75
CA GLU A 78 -2.28 25.51 -0.34
C GLU A 78 -1.16 26.32 0.35
N MET A 79 -0.34 25.67 1.18
CA MET A 79 0.84 26.30 1.78
C MET A 79 1.82 26.80 0.71
N LEU A 80 2.20 25.96 -0.25
CA LEU A 80 3.10 26.32 -1.34
C LEU A 80 2.55 27.48 -2.19
N PHE A 81 1.25 27.47 -2.47
CA PHE A 81 0.60 28.52 -3.26
C PHE A 81 0.55 29.86 -2.51
N ASN A 82 0.30 29.84 -1.20
CA ASN A 82 0.34 31.04 -0.36
C ASN A 82 1.75 31.64 -0.29
N ILE A 83 2.77 30.80 -0.14
CA ILE A 83 4.18 31.23 -0.17
C ILE A 83 4.49 31.90 -1.52
N LYS A 84 4.04 31.30 -2.64
CA LYS A 84 4.23 31.89 -3.98
C LYS A 84 3.56 33.26 -4.12
N LYS A 85 2.41 33.47 -3.47
CA LYS A 85 1.68 34.75 -3.45
C LYS A 85 2.27 35.80 -2.50
N GLY A 86 3.30 35.46 -1.72
CA GLY A 86 3.88 36.34 -0.71
C GLY A 86 3.03 36.48 0.56
N ASN A 87 2.00 35.65 0.72
CA ASN A 87 1.18 35.61 1.93
C ASN A 87 1.95 34.89 3.05
N LYS A 88 1.87 35.42 4.27
CA LYS A 88 2.48 34.80 5.44
C LYS A 88 1.48 33.88 6.14
N GLY A 89 1.91 32.67 6.47
CA GLY A 89 1.15 31.69 7.24
C GLY A 89 0.23 30.79 6.40
N LEU A 90 -0.38 29.83 7.09
CA LEU A 90 -1.36 28.90 6.53
C LEU A 90 -2.74 29.54 6.51
N THR A 91 -3.51 29.31 5.44
CA THR A 91 -4.93 29.66 5.40
C THR A 91 -5.70 28.81 6.42
N PRO A 92 -6.85 29.30 6.93
CA PRO A 92 -7.71 28.50 7.82
C PRO A 92 -8.07 27.13 7.22
N LYS A 93 -8.32 27.10 5.91
CA LYS A 93 -8.55 25.86 5.16
C LYS A 93 -7.35 24.91 5.26
N ALA A 94 -6.14 25.38 5.00
CA ALA A 94 -4.94 24.54 5.07
C ALA A 94 -4.67 24.03 6.50
N GLN A 95 -4.96 24.83 7.52
CA GLN A 95 -4.87 24.41 8.93
C GLN A 95 -5.87 23.31 9.26
N GLN A 96 -7.11 23.44 8.78
CA GLN A 96 -8.15 22.43 8.96
C GLN A 96 -7.78 21.11 8.27
N GLU A 97 -7.33 21.17 7.02
CA GLU A 97 -6.85 20.01 6.27
C GLU A 97 -5.68 19.32 7.01
N MET A 98 -4.72 20.09 7.52
CA MET A 98 -3.61 19.52 8.30
C MET A 98 -4.09 18.83 9.59
N LEU A 99 -5.10 19.40 10.27
CA LEU A 99 -5.68 18.78 11.46
C LEU A 99 -6.39 17.45 11.13
N LEU A 100 -7.12 17.42 10.02
CA LEU A 100 -7.77 16.19 9.52
C LEU A 100 -6.74 15.13 9.13
N PHE A 101 -5.64 15.54 8.48
CA PHE A 101 -4.51 14.66 8.22
C PHE A 101 -3.91 14.09 9.51
N LYS A 102 -3.59 14.93 10.51
CA LYS A 102 -3.05 14.49 11.80
C LYS A 102 -3.97 13.50 12.50
N LYS A 103 -5.27 13.80 12.55
CA LYS A 103 -6.30 12.91 13.10
C LYS A 103 -6.34 11.57 12.35
N GLY A 104 -6.31 11.62 11.02
CA GLY A 104 -6.30 10.43 10.18
C GLY A 104 -5.03 9.60 10.36
N LEU A 105 -3.87 10.25 10.50
CA LEU A 105 -2.58 9.61 10.70
C LEU A 105 -2.53 8.84 12.04
N MET A 106 -3.16 9.37 13.10
CA MET A 106 -3.29 8.66 14.38
C MET A 106 -4.07 7.34 14.27
N ASN A 107 -5.02 7.24 13.33
CA ASN A 107 -5.88 6.06 13.18
C ASN A 107 -5.38 5.10 12.11
N TRP A 108 -4.86 5.62 10.99
CA TRP A 108 -4.54 4.84 9.79
C TRP A 108 -3.05 4.83 9.44
N GLY A 109 -2.22 5.62 10.12
CA GLY A 109 -0.79 5.67 9.88
C GLY A 109 -0.07 4.46 10.47
N SER A 110 0.85 3.86 9.71
CA SER A 110 1.85 2.97 10.29
C SER A 110 2.81 3.73 11.20
N GLU A 111 3.46 3.02 12.12
CA GLU A 111 4.51 3.59 12.97
C GLU A 111 5.60 4.28 12.13
N ARG A 112 5.95 3.69 11.00
CA ARG A 112 6.95 4.24 10.07
C ARG A 112 6.53 5.61 9.55
N ILE A 113 5.30 5.76 9.04
CA ILE A 113 4.87 7.04 8.47
C ILE A 113 4.63 8.10 9.54
N ILE A 114 4.18 7.69 10.74
CA ILE A 114 4.06 8.60 11.89
C ILE A 114 5.44 9.17 12.25
N ARG A 115 6.46 8.32 12.36
CA ARG A 115 7.85 8.75 12.62
C ARG A 115 8.35 9.72 11.56
N LYS A 116 8.12 9.39 10.29
CA LYS A 116 8.51 10.25 9.15
C LYS A 116 7.79 11.58 9.14
N TYR A 117 6.52 11.60 9.54
CA TYR A 117 5.78 12.84 9.71
C TYR A 117 6.36 13.69 10.84
N LEU A 118 6.69 13.10 11.99
CA LEU A 118 7.29 13.84 13.11
C LEU A 118 8.66 14.43 12.70
N GLU A 119 9.51 13.66 12.01
CA GLU A 119 10.77 14.15 11.46
C GLU A 119 10.55 15.35 10.51
N PHE A 120 9.57 15.25 9.61
CA PHE A 120 9.19 16.31 8.69
C PHE A 120 8.65 17.57 9.40
N ASP A 121 7.76 17.40 10.38
CA ASP A 121 7.13 18.49 11.16
C ASP A 121 8.17 19.26 11.99
N THR A 122 9.12 18.54 12.62
CA THR A 122 10.22 19.15 13.36
C THR A 122 11.12 19.98 12.44
N LYS A 123 11.52 19.44 11.28
CA LYS A 123 12.35 20.17 10.30
C LYS A 123 11.66 21.45 9.79
N LEU A 124 10.34 21.42 9.61
CA LEU A 124 9.58 22.61 9.22
C LEU A 124 9.61 23.72 10.29
N ILE A 125 9.62 23.35 11.58
CA ILE A 125 9.68 24.30 12.69
C ILE A 125 11.10 24.85 12.85
N GLU A 126 12.11 23.98 12.85
CA GLU A 126 13.52 24.36 13.01
C GLU A 126 14.04 25.19 11.82
N GLY A 127 13.52 24.94 10.60
CA GLY A 127 13.87 25.66 9.39
C GLY A 127 13.39 27.11 9.31
N GLN A 128 12.49 27.55 10.21
CA GLN A 128 12.02 28.95 10.25
C GLN A 128 13.10 29.95 10.68
N GLY A 129 14.24 29.47 11.20
CA GLY A 129 15.32 30.32 11.70
C GLY A 129 16.32 30.80 10.66
N GLN A 130 16.65 30.01 9.62
CA GLN A 130 17.65 30.42 8.62
C GLN A 130 17.79 29.53 7.36
N THR A 131 16.80 28.70 7.00
CA THR A 131 17.06 27.62 6.03
C THR A 131 16.37 27.80 4.68
N ASP A 132 17.18 27.72 3.62
CA ASP A 132 16.87 27.75 2.19
C ASP A 132 15.53 27.10 1.79
N LYS A 133 14.77 27.78 0.92
CA LYS A 133 13.56 27.25 0.25
C LYS A 133 13.78 25.86 -0.38
N PHE A 134 15.02 25.53 -0.71
CA PHE A 134 15.46 24.26 -1.26
C PHE A 134 15.30 23.07 -0.31
N ASN A 135 15.48 23.26 1.00
CA ASN A 135 15.32 22.17 1.96
C ASN A 135 13.84 21.76 2.13
N ILE A 136 12.91 22.72 2.04
CA ILE A 136 11.46 22.44 2.11
C ILE A 136 10.99 21.59 0.93
N LEU A 137 11.52 21.83 -0.28
CA LEU A 137 11.19 21.03 -1.46
C LEU A 137 11.74 19.60 -1.37
N LYS A 138 12.97 19.45 -0.85
CA LYS A 138 13.60 18.15 -0.67
C LYS A 138 12.95 17.34 0.46
N ASP A 139 12.74 17.94 1.63
CA ASP A 139 12.08 17.29 2.76
C ASP A 139 10.61 16.94 2.42
N GLY A 140 9.94 17.79 1.64
CA GLY A 140 8.61 17.50 1.09
C GLY A 140 8.62 16.31 0.14
N ASP A 141 9.61 16.23 -0.77
CA ASP A 141 9.77 15.11 -1.69
C ASP A 141 9.99 13.78 -0.96
N ASP A 142 10.87 13.78 0.04
CA ASP A 142 11.15 12.60 0.86
C ASP A 142 9.89 12.13 1.60
N PHE A 143 9.13 13.06 2.19
CA PHE A 143 7.91 12.70 2.90
C PHE A 143 6.80 12.21 1.96
N VAL A 144 6.63 12.83 0.79
CA VAL A 144 5.67 12.38 -0.24
C VAL A 144 6.02 10.98 -0.76
N LYS A 145 7.30 10.66 -0.95
CA LYS A 145 7.75 9.29 -1.26
C LYS A 145 7.39 8.31 -0.14
N ASP A 146 7.53 8.71 1.12
CA ASP A 146 7.18 7.83 2.23
C ASP A 146 5.68 7.57 2.37
N LEU A 147 4.84 8.56 2.03
CA LEU A 147 3.38 8.39 1.88
C LEU A 147 3.05 7.42 0.74
N ARG A 148 3.73 7.52 -0.41
CA ARG A 148 3.52 6.61 -1.55
C ARG A 148 3.93 5.17 -1.22
N LYS A 149 5.05 4.97 -0.54
CA LYS A 149 5.45 3.64 -0.03
C LYS A 149 4.39 3.06 0.90
N GLU A 150 3.75 3.90 1.71
CA GLU A 150 2.66 3.48 2.61
C GLU A 150 1.41 3.02 1.86
N LEU A 151 1.21 3.50 0.62
CA LEU A 151 0.18 3.03 -0.30
C LEU A 151 0.61 1.85 -1.19
N GLY A 152 1.82 1.30 -0.99
CA GLY A 152 2.32 0.15 -1.74
C GLY A 152 3.10 0.49 -3.02
N TYR A 153 3.42 1.77 -3.28
CA TYR A 153 4.27 2.15 -4.41
C TYR A 153 5.75 1.87 -4.11
N LYS A 154 6.48 1.42 -5.14
CA LYS A 154 7.94 1.27 -5.10
C LYS A 154 8.57 2.48 -5.80
N ASP A 155 9.07 3.43 -5.02
CA ASP A 155 9.78 4.59 -5.55
C ASP A 155 11.27 4.27 -5.76
N SER A 156 11.77 4.55 -6.97
CA SER A 156 13.15 4.27 -7.38
C SER A 156 14.16 5.33 -6.90
N ASN A 157 13.69 6.36 -6.16
CA ASN A 157 14.44 7.56 -5.76
C ASN A 157 15.10 8.36 -6.90
N ARG A 158 14.86 8.01 -8.16
CA ARG A 158 15.43 8.69 -9.35
C ARG A 158 14.71 9.97 -9.74
N VAL A 159 13.52 10.19 -9.21
CA VAL A 159 12.66 11.32 -9.56
C VAL A 159 12.30 12.07 -8.29
N ASN A 160 12.45 13.39 -8.33
CA ASN A 160 11.85 14.28 -7.36
C ASN A 160 10.38 14.51 -7.74
N ILE A 161 9.46 14.02 -6.91
CA ILE A 161 8.00 14.08 -7.10
C ILE A 161 7.51 15.52 -6.98
N MET A 162 8.12 16.32 -6.10
CA MET A 162 7.78 17.73 -5.92
C MET A 162 8.04 18.57 -7.19
N SER A 163 8.89 18.09 -8.10
CA SER A 163 9.11 18.73 -9.40
C SER A 163 7.84 18.86 -10.25
N VAL A 164 6.79 18.06 -10.00
CA VAL A 164 5.50 18.16 -10.71
C VAL A 164 4.84 19.52 -10.53
N ILE A 165 5.08 20.18 -9.39
CA ILE A 165 4.48 21.48 -9.05
C ILE A 165 5.23 22.63 -9.75
N LEU A 166 6.45 22.38 -10.24
CA LEU A 166 7.33 23.39 -10.79
C LEU A 166 7.06 23.63 -12.29
N THR A 167 7.25 24.87 -12.73
CA THR A 167 7.22 25.19 -14.17
C THR A 167 8.40 24.52 -14.90
N PRO A 168 8.32 24.32 -16.22
CA PRO A 168 9.43 23.75 -16.98
C PRO A 168 10.75 24.53 -16.83
N GLU A 169 10.68 25.85 -16.72
CA GLU A 169 11.84 26.73 -16.55
C GLU A 169 12.46 26.55 -15.17
N ALA A 170 11.64 26.52 -14.12
CA ALA A 170 12.10 26.26 -12.76
C ALA A 170 12.70 24.85 -12.61
N ARG A 171 12.19 23.85 -13.34
CA ARG A 171 12.79 22.51 -13.35
C ARG A 171 14.19 22.51 -13.95
N LYS A 172 14.39 23.21 -15.07
CA LYS A 172 15.72 23.32 -15.70
C LYS A 172 16.72 24.00 -14.78
N ASP A 173 16.33 25.14 -14.20
CA ASP A 173 17.17 25.88 -13.26
C ASP A 173 17.58 25.03 -12.04
N LEU A 174 16.65 24.30 -11.44
CA LEU A 174 16.96 23.43 -10.30
C LEU A 174 17.79 22.19 -10.67
N MET A 175 17.64 21.65 -11.88
CA MET A 175 18.49 20.57 -12.40
C MET A 175 19.93 21.05 -12.63
N GLU A 176 20.09 22.23 -13.21
CA GLU A 176 21.40 22.85 -13.45
C GLU A 176 22.14 23.16 -12.14
N ASN A 177 21.39 23.51 -11.09
CA ASN A 177 21.92 23.75 -9.75
C ASN A 177 22.05 22.47 -8.89
N GLY A 178 21.77 21.28 -9.42
CA GLY A 178 21.93 20.00 -8.71
C GLY A 178 20.97 19.77 -7.54
N VAL A 179 19.81 20.43 -7.54
CA VAL A 179 18.82 20.38 -6.45
C VAL A 179 17.78 19.27 -6.65
N ILE A 180 17.43 18.97 -7.91
CA ILE A 180 16.45 17.93 -8.29
C ILE A 180 16.95 17.01 -9.39
#